data_AF-A0A940BUW4-F1
#
_entry.id   AF-A0A940BUW4-F1
#
_cell.length_a   1.000
_cell.length_b   1.000
_cell.length_c   1.000
_cell.angle_alpha   90.00
_cell.angle_beta   90.00
_cell.angle_gamma   90.00
#
_symmetry.space_group_name_H-M   'P 1'
#
loop_
_entity.id
_entity.type
_entity.pdbx_description
1 polymer ?
#
loop_
_entity_poly.entity_id
_entity_poly.type
_entity_poly.pdbx_seq_one_letter_code
_entity_poly.pdbx_strand_id
1 'polypeptide(L)' 'LWGCQERILYHIATTEQYIMPRGGFVPLDCEWWHFRLKDEPYPDTYFEFPVSSEYLRR' A
#
# COMPACT_ATOMS: atom_id res chain seq x y z
N LEU A 1 -9.15 27.28 -6.98
CA LEU A 1 -8.46 27.15 -5.67
C LEU A 1 -7.70 25.82 -5.59
N TRP A 2 -6.84 25.50 -6.56
CA TRP A 2 -6.04 24.27 -6.50
C TRP A 2 -4.63 24.67 -6.96
N GLY A 3 -3.87 25.23 -6.01
CA GLY A 3 -2.59 25.90 -6.23
C GLY A 3 -1.41 25.07 -5.72
N CYS A 4 -0.24 25.26 -6.34
CA CYS A 4 1.15 24.85 -6.05
C CYS A 4 1.54 23.77 -5.00
N GLN A 5 0.76 23.45 -3.97
CA GLN A 5 1.09 22.44 -2.94
C GLN A 5 0.87 20.98 -3.38
N GLU A 6 0.13 20.75 -4.47
CA GLU A 6 -0.15 19.38 -4.95
C GLU A 6 1.04 18.72 -5.66
N ARG A 7 2.08 19.49 -5.99
CA ARG A 7 3.22 18.98 -6.77
C ARG A 7 4.02 17.93 -5.99
N ILE A 8 4.12 18.09 -4.67
CA ILE A 8 4.81 17.12 -3.79
C ILE A 8 3.98 15.85 -3.66
N LEU A 9 2.69 15.97 -3.38
CA LEU A 9 1.78 14.83 -3.25
C LEU A 9 1.66 14.05 -4.56
N TYR A 10 1.57 14.74 -5.69
CA TYR A 10 1.59 14.12 -7.02
C TYR A 10 2.89 13.37 -7.27
N HIS A 11 4.03 13.96 -6.91
CA HIS A 11 5.33 13.31 -7.10
C HIS A 11 5.52 12.08 -6.20
N ILE A 12 5.06 12.14 -4.95
CA ILE A 12 5.05 10.99 -4.04
C ILE A 12 4.18 9.88 -4.63
N ALA A 13 2.94 10.20 -5.01
CA ALA A 13 2.01 9.24 -5.58
C ALA A 13 2.56 8.60 -6.87
N THR A 14 3.12 9.38 -7.80
CA THR A 14 3.67 8.81 -9.04
C THR A 14 4.92 7.95 -8.81
N THR A 15 5.72 8.27 -7.79
CA THR A 15 6.90 7.48 -7.44
C THR A 15 6.51 6.12 -6.89
N GLU A 16 5.56 6.07 -5.96
CA GLU A 16 5.01 4.83 -5.41
C GLU A 16 4.42 3.94 -6.51
N GLN A 17 3.60 4.54 -7.39
CA GLN A 17 2.97 3.85 -8.52
C GLN A 17 3.98 3.28 -9.54
N TYR A 18 5.21 3.79 -9.58
CA TYR A 18 6.27 3.27 -10.45
C TYR A 18 7.13 2.18 -9.79
N ILE A 19 7.38 2.30 -8.48
CA ILE A 19 8.25 1.39 -7.74
C ILE A 19 7.51 0.11 -7.35
N MET A 20 6.29 0.24 -6.81
CA MET A 20 5.54 -0.86 -6.21
C MET A 20 5.24 -2.01 -7.20
N PRO A 21 4.87 -1.76 -8.47
CA PRO A 21 4.68 -2.84 -9.45
C PRO A 21 5.91 -3.70 -9.73
N ARG A 22 7.11 -3.15 -9.53
CA ARG A 22 8.37 -3.91 -9.68
C ARG A 22 8.59 -4.91 -8.54
N GLY A 23 8.00 -4.65 -7.37
CA GLY A 23 8.01 -5.55 -6.23
C GLY A 23 6.89 -6.59 -6.24
N GLY A 24 6.08 -6.66 -7.32
CA GLY A 24 4.94 -7.56 -7.41
C GLY A 24 3.66 -7.03 -6.77
N PHE A 25 3.61 -5.73 -6.46
CA PHE A 25 2.41 -5.10 -5.90
C PHE A 25 1.49 -4.54 -7.01
N VAL A 26 0.20 -4.56 -6.77
CA VAL A 26 -0.85 -4.05 -7.66
C VAL A 26 -1.52 -2.87 -6.98
N PRO A 27 -1.57 -1.69 -7.63
CA PRO A 27 -2.24 -0.52 -7.07
C PRO A 27 -3.76 -0.66 -7.10
N LEU A 28 -4.43 0.05 -6.18
CA LEU A 28 -5.87 0.25 -6.22
C LEU A 28 -6.19 1.64 -6.80
N ASP A 29 -6.92 1.69 -7.92
CA ASP A 29 -7.15 2.93 -8.68
C ASP A 29 -7.83 4.06 -7.87
N CYS A 30 -8.61 3.70 -6.84
CA CYS A 30 -9.34 4.67 -6.01
C CYS A 30 -8.47 5.34 -4.94
N GLU A 31 -7.35 4.71 -4.55
CA GLU A 31 -6.55 5.11 -3.39
C GLU A 31 -5.07 4.92 -3.70
N TRP A 32 -4.36 6.02 -4.00
CA TRP A 32 -2.98 5.97 -4.51
C TRP A 32 -1.97 5.35 -3.54
N TRP A 33 -2.28 5.31 -2.24
CA TRP A 33 -1.47 4.69 -1.18
C TRP A 33 -1.79 3.20 -0.96
N HIS A 34 -2.86 2.65 -1.57
CA HIS A 34 -3.23 1.26 -1.39
C HIS A 34 -2.65 0.37 -2.47
N PHE A 35 -1.96 -0.67 -2.01
CA PHE A 35 -1.38 -1.71 -2.84
C PHE A 35 -1.71 -3.08 -2.25
N ARG A 36 -1.98 -4.04 -3.12
CA ARG A 36 -2.08 -5.47 -2.77
C ARG A 36 -0.93 -6.24 -3.37
N LEU A 37 -0.55 -7.37 -2.81
CA LEU A 37 0.43 -8.23 -3.46
C LEU A 37 -0.29 -9.02 -4.58
N LYS A 38 0.33 -9.15 -5.75
CA LYS A 38 -0.29 -9.84 -6.89
C LYS A 38 -0.53 -11.33 -6.59
N ASP A 39 0.46 -11.97 -5.98
CA ASP A 39 0.46 -13.39 -5.65
C ASP A 39 0.33 -13.56 -4.13
N GLU A 40 -0.77 -13.07 -3.57
CA GLU A 40 -1.08 -13.20 -2.14
C GLU A 40 -1.28 -14.67 -1.74
N PRO A 41 -0.57 -15.18 -0.72
CA PRO A 41 -0.73 -16.57 -0.27
C PRO A 41 -2.11 -16.87 0.35
N TYR A 42 -2.79 -15.84 0.87
CA TYR A 42 -4.05 -15.97 1.62
C TYR A 42 -5.08 -14.90 1.21
N PRO A 43 -5.62 -14.93 -0.03
CA PRO A 43 -6.48 -13.86 -0.55
C PRO A 43 -7.83 -13.73 0.18
N ASP A 44 -8.40 -14.85 0.62
CA ASP A 44 -9.73 -14.90 1.25
C ASP A 44 -9.66 -15.15 2.77
N THR A 45 -8.49 -14.99 3.38
CA THR A 45 -8.30 -15.21 4.82
C THR A 45 -8.09 -13.89 5.53
N TYR A 46 -8.96 -13.63 6.50
CA TYR A 46 -8.86 -12.47 7.38
C TYR A 46 -8.31 -12.92 8.72
N PHE A 47 -7.17 -12.36 9.10
CA PHE A 47 -6.51 -12.70 10.34
C PHE A 47 -7.03 -11.86 11.50
N GLU A 48 -7.39 -12.52 12.60
CA GLU A 48 -7.89 -11.87 13.82
C GLU A 48 -6.85 -11.84 14.95
N PHE A 49 -5.57 -12.09 14.65
CA PHE A 49 -4.54 -12.07 15.68
C PHE A 49 -4.22 -10.62 16.12
N PRO A 50 -3.88 -10.41 17.41
CA PRO A 50 -3.46 -9.09 17.89
C PRO A 50 -2.16 -8.63 17.24
N VAL A 51 -2.15 -7.41 16.69
CA VAL A 51 -0.93 -6.75 16.21
C VAL A 51 -0.23 -6.10 17.40
N SER A 52 0.35 -6.92 18.29
CA SER A 52 1.14 -6.43 19.43
C SER A 52 2.51 -7.11 19.47
N SER A 53 3.53 -6.34 19.86
CA SER A 53 4.90 -6.84 19.98
C SER A 53 5.02 -7.94 21.03
N GLU A 54 4.18 -7.92 22.05
CA GLU A 54 4.10 -8.95 23.08
C GLU A 54 3.52 -10.27 22.53
N TYR A 55 2.45 -10.19 21.73
CA TYR A 55 1.82 -11.36 21.12
C TYR A 55 2.75 -12.05 20.11
N LEU A 56 3.50 -11.27 19.31
CA LEU A 56 4.42 -11.80 18.29
C LEU A 56 5.74 -12.37 18.86
N ARG A 57 6.10 -12.04 20.11
CA ARG A 57 7.33 -12.51 20.75
C ARG A 57 7.15 -13.82 21.54
N ARG A 58 5.92 -14.28 21.67
CA ARG A 58 5.57 -15.50 22.38
C ARG A 58 5.69 -16.72 21.46
#